data_AF-A0A0M7A7Q3-F1
#
_entry.id   AF-A0A0M7A7Q3-F1
#
_cell.length_a   1.000
_cell.length_b   1.000
_cell.length_c   1.000
_cell.angle_alpha   90.00
_cell.angle_beta   90.00
_cell.angle_gamma   90.00
#
_symmetry.space_group_name_H-M   'P 1'
#
loop_
_entity.id
_entity.type
_entity.pdbx_description
1 polymer ?
#
loop_
_entity_poly.entity_id
_entity_poly.type
_entity_poly.pdbx_seq_one_letter_code
_entity_poly.pdbx_strand_id
1 'polypeptide(L)'
;MGMDNLMELKEFRDYWRNSEDYKRENYGNDTVEYDVIAVYDFGKSPGKIVFNSLMKVCLQPGFNDGRVDLDEAPHASVEDYHLTFYPKFQEYEFDQNTGDFIITGASDKMGGDYVVTISPAMQKP
;
A
#
# COMPACT_ATOMS: atom_id res chain seq x y z
N MET A 1 -18.60 -0.80 -11.85
CA MET A 1 -17.97 0.49 -12.16
C MET A 1 -16.54 0.30 -11.72
N GLY A 2 -15.57 0.22 -12.64
CA GLY A 2 -14.18 -0.04 -12.24
C GLY A 2 -13.70 1.13 -11.38
N MET A 3 -13.22 0.84 -10.18
CA MET A 3 -12.55 1.83 -9.34
C MET A 3 -11.25 2.25 -10.03
N ASP A 4 -10.95 3.55 -10.02
CA ASP A 4 -9.71 4.08 -10.59
C ASP A 4 -8.64 4.04 -9.50
N ASN A 5 -7.73 3.08 -9.58
CA ASN A 5 -6.63 2.92 -8.64
C ASN A 5 -5.84 4.22 -8.37
N LEU A 6 -5.69 5.09 -9.37
CA LEU A 6 -4.99 6.37 -9.20
C LEU A 6 -5.82 7.36 -8.38
N MET A 7 -7.14 7.30 -8.49
CA MET A 7 -8.04 8.10 -7.66
C MET A 7 -7.98 7.65 -6.20
N GLU A 8 -8.07 6.34 -5.93
CA GLU A 8 -7.97 5.76 -4.58
C GLU A 8 -6.64 6.14 -3.89
N LEU A 9 -5.54 6.02 -4.62
CA LEU A 9 -4.21 6.39 -4.12
C LEU A 9 -4.08 7.90 -3.87
N LYS A 10 -4.70 8.72 -4.74
CA LYS A 10 -4.74 10.17 -4.55
C LYS A 10 -5.55 10.54 -3.32
N GLU A 11 -6.71 9.92 -3.10
CA GLU A 11 -7.53 10.16 -1.92
C GLU A 11 -6.81 9.76 -0.64
N PHE A 12 -6.17 8.58 -0.63
CA PHE A 12 -5.31 8.14 0.48
C PHE A 12 -4.25 9.19 0.82
N ARG A 13 -3.50 9.65 -0.19
CA ARG A 13 -2.46 10.67 -0.01
C ARG A 13 -3.04 11.98 0.50
N ASP A 14 -4.11 12.47 -0.12
CA ASP A 14 -4.69 13.77 0.20
C ASP A 14 -5.31 13.77 1.60
N TYR A 15 -5.86 12.64 2.06
CA TYR A 15 -6.30 12.43 3.45
C TYR A 15 -5.13 12.54 4.42
N TRP A 16 -4.12 11.67 4.25
CA TRP A 16 -3.00 11.55 5.18
C TRP A 16 -2.04 12.73 5.16
N ARG A 17 -2.02 13.52 4.08
CA ARG A 17 -1.30 14.80 3.99
C ARG A 17 -1.70 15.80 5.08
N ASN A 18 -2.91 15.68 5.62
CA ASN A 18 -3.40 16.56 6.70
C ASN A 18 -3.02 16.09 8.11
N SER A 19 -2.32 14.95 8.23
CA SER A 19 -1.78 14.48 9.52
C SER A 19 -0.70 15.43 10.04
N GLU A 20 -0.66 15.67 11.35
CA GLU A 20 0.40 16.45 12.01
C GLU A 20 1.79 15.82 11.86
N ASP A 21 1.84 14.50 11.69
CA ASP A 21 3.05 13.68 11.56
C ASP A 21 3.49 13.51 10.10
N TYR A 22 2.79 14.12 9.15
CA TYR A 22 3.11 13.95 7.72
C TYR A 22 4.52 14.49 7.40
N LYS A 23 5.38 13.61 6.89
CA LYS A 23 6.78 13.91 6.57
C LYS A 23 6.89 15.09 5.60
N ARG A 24 7.69 16.09 5.96
CA ARG A 24 7.84 17.31 5.14
C ARG A 24 8.48 17.02 3.79
N GLU A 25 9.31 15.98 3.75
CA GLU A 25 9.98 15.48 2.56
C GLU A 25 8.96 15.05 1.50
N ASN A 26 7.76 14.59 1.87
CA ASN A 26 6.75 14.17 0.92
C ASN A 26 6.05 15.34 0.18
N TYR A 27 6.26 16.59 0.58
CA TYR A 27 5.66 17.73 -0.11
C TYR A 27 6.37 18.01 -1.45
N GLY A 28 5.65 17.83 -2.55
CA GLY A 28 6.13 18.19 -3.89
C GLY A 28 7.07 17.16 -4.53
N ASN A 29 7.16 15.95 -3.97
CA ASN A 29 7.95 14.86 -4.53
C ASN A 29 7.10 13.93 -5.40
N ASP A 30 7.74 13.39 -6.44
CA ASP A 30 7.18 12.36 -7.33
C ASP A 30 7.17 10.96 -6.69
N THR A 31 7.79 10.83 -5.51
CA THR A 31 7.72 9.63 -4.67
C THR A 31 7.51 10.08 -3.24
N VAL A 32 6.51 9.50 -2.59
CA VAL A 32 6.19 9.78 -1.18
C VAL A 32 6.38 8.51 -0.35
N GLU A 33 6.87 8.70 0.87
CA GLU A 33 7.23 7.59 1.76
C GLU A 33 6.44 7.63 3.07
N TYR A 34 5.97 6.47 3.52
CA TYR A 34 5.23 6.31 4.77
C TYR A 34 5.82 5.17 5.58
N ASP A 35 6.05 5.39 6.87
CA ASP A 35 6.21 4.25 7.78
C ASP A 35 4.82 3.63 7.96
N VAL A 36 4.70 2.32 7.74
CA VAL A 36 3.41 1.63 7.73
C VAL A 36 3.46 0.33 8.51
N ILE A 37 2.29 -0.09 8.97
CA ILE A 37 2.00 -1.46 9.39
C ILE A 37 1.23 -2.10 8.23
N ALA A 38 1.78 -3.16 7.65
CA ALA A 38 1.13 -3.95 6.62
C ALA A 38 0.57 -5.24 7.21
N VAL A 39 -0.67 -5.55 6.87
CA VAL A 39 -1.35 -6.80 7.19
C VAL A 39 -1.64 -7.53 5.89
N TYR A 40 -1.06 -8.71 5.76
CA TYR A 40 -1.21 -9.58 4.62
C TYR A 40 -2.17 -10.72 4.94
N ASP A 41 -3.22 -10.90 4.14
CA ASP A 41 -4.22 -11.98 4.26
C ASP A 41 -4.27 -12.81 2.97
N PHE A 42 -4.16 -14.14 3.10
CA PHE A 42 -4.14 -15.10 1.99
C PHE A 42 -5.35 -16.04 1.98
N GLY A 43 -6.32 -15.81 2.87
CA GLY A 43 -7.48 -16.71 3.06
C GLY A 43 -7.11 -18.14 3.49
N LYS A 44 -5.84 -18.41 3.84
CA LYS A 44 -5.28 -19.72 4.19
C LYS A 44 -4.34 -19.61 5.38
N SER A 45 -4.27 -20.65 6.22
CA SER A 45 -3.41 -20.73 7.42
C SER A 45 -1.93 -20.44 7.10
N PRO A 46 -1.21 -19.57 7.87
CA PRO A 46 -1.56 -19.01 9.18
C PRO A 46 -2.59 -17.86 9.16
N GLY A 47 -3.22 -17.61 8.02
CA GLY A 47 -4.34 -16.68 7.85
C GLY A 47 -3.83 -15.29 7.55
N LYS A 48 -2.94 -14.77 8.40
CA LYS A 48 -2.43 -13.40 8.29
C LYS A 48 -0.96 -13.26 8.71
N ILE A 49 -0.28 -12.29 8.12
CA ILE A 49 1.07 -11.86 8.50
C ILE A 49 1.06 -10.36 8.70
N VAL A 50 1.73 -9.88 9.75
CA VAL A 50 1.80 -8.46 10.09
C VAL A 50 3.25 -8.05 10.20
N PHE A 51 3.63 -6.93 9.57
CA PHE A 51 4.98 -6.39 9.65
C PHE A 51 4.99 -4.87 9.49
N ASN A 52 6.03 -4.24 10.04
CA ASN A 52 6.33 -2.84 9.79
C ASN A 52 7.17 -2.74 8.52
N SER A 53 6.91 -1.72 7.69
CA SER A 53 7.66 -1.49 6.45
C SER A 53 7.69 0.01 6.13
N LEU A 54 8.57 0.38 5.20
CA LEU A 54 8.53 1.67 4.52
C LEU A 54 7.74 1.49 3.23
N MET A 55 6.60 2.16 3.11
CA MET A 55 5.83 2.21 1.87
C MET A 55 6.32 3.37 1.00
N LYS A 56 6.59 3.12 -0.27
CA LYS A 56 6.91 4.12 -1.28
C LYS A 56 5.81 4.16 -2.33
N VAL A 57 5.27 5.34 -2.61
CA VAL A 57 4.25 5.54 -3.63
C VAL A 57 4.83 6.39 -4.74
N CYS A 58 4.87 5.85 -5.96
CA CYS A 58 5.33 6.56 -7.15
C CYS A 58 4.15 7.30 -7.80
N LEU A 59 4.29 8.62 -7.95
CA LEU A 59 3.28 9.53 -8.49
C LEU A 59 3.73 10.16 -9.83
N GLN A 60 4.79 9.62 -10.41
CA GLN A 60 5.34 10.13 -11.66
C GLN A 60 4.51 9.61 -12.84
N PRO A 61 3.98 10.49 -13.71
CA PRO A 61 3.26 10.07 -14.91
C PRO A 61 4.13 9.13 -15.75
N GLY A 62 3.62 7.94 -16.04
CA GLY A 62 4.34 6.93 -16.81
C GLY A 62 4.01 5.51 -16.38
N PHE A 63 4.92 4.58 -16.69
CA PHE A 63 4.70 3.15 -16.43
C PHE A 63 4.58 2.80 -14.94
N ASN A 64 5.22 3.58 -14.07
CA ASN A 64 5.21 3.38 -12.63
C ASN A 64 4.18 4.27 -11.92
N ASP A 65 3.32 4.99 -12.66
CA ASP A 65 2.32 5.85 -12.04
C ASP A 65 1.37 5.00 -11.18
N GLY A 66 1.24 5.40 -9.93
CA GLY A 66 0.49 4.68 -8.91
C GLY A 66 1.16 3.41 -8.38
N ARG A 67 2.41 3.11 -8.72
CA ARG A 67 3.12 1.96 -8.15
C ARG A 67 3.31 2.14 -6.65
N VAL A 68 3.02 1.09 -5.89
CA VAL A 68 3.27 1.03 -4.45
C VAL A 68 4.31 -0.04 -4.17
N ASP A 69 5.37 0.34 -3.45
CA ASP A 69 6.42 -0.57 -2.99
C ASP A 69 6.42 -0.63 -1.46
N LEU A 70 6.64 -1.81 -0.89
CA LEU A 70 6.95 -2.03 0.51
C LEU A 70 8.39 -2.51 0.60
N ASP A 71 9.18 -1.92 1.49
CA ASP A 71 10.51 -2.45 1.79
C ASP A 71 10.39 -3.79 2.54
N GLU A 72 11.39 -4.66 2.32
CA GLU A 72 11.46 -5.94 3.02
C GLU A 72 11.54 -5.75 4.55
N ALA A 73 10.93 -6.68 5.27
CA ALA A 73 10.95 -6.72 6.72
C ALA A 73 11.31 -8.13 7.21
N PRO A 74 11.73 -8.30 8.47
CA PRO A 74 11.83 -9.63 9.06
C PRO A 74 10.49 -10.34 8.91
N HIS A 75 10.49 -11.48 8.20
CA HIS A 75 9.31 -12.30 7.85
C HIS A 75 8.45 -11.81 6.66
N ALA A 76 8.87 -10.76 5.94
CA ALA A 76 8.28 -10.33 4.68
C ALA A 76 9.39 -10.05 3.65
N SER A 77 9.71 -11.08 2.85
CA SER A 77 10.69 -11.01 1.78
C SER A 77 10.02 -10.98 0.40
N VAL A 78 10.71 -10.45 -0.62
CA VAL A 78 10.27 -10.57 -2.01
C VAL A 78 10.34 -12.00 -2.54
N GLU A 79 11.02 -12.91 -1.85
CA GLU A 79 11.07 -14.33 -2.18
C GLU A 79 9.78 -15.05 -1.79
N ASP A 80 9.08 -14.56 -0.77
CA ASP A 80 7.87 -15.18 -0.24
C ASP A 80 6.59 -14.39 -0.58
N TYR A 81 6.67 -13.06 -0.68
CA TYR A 81 5.53 -12.17 -0.88
C TYR A 81 5.68 -11.28 -2.12
N HIS A 82 4.59 -10.66 -2.56
CA HIS A 82 4.66 -9.50 -3.43
C HIS A 82 4.90 -8.27 -2.56
N LEU A 83 5.92 -7.48 -2.83
CA LEU A 83 6.13 -6.22 -2.12
C LEU A 83 6.08 -5.02 -3.07
N THR A 84 5.88 -5.27 -4.36
CA THR A 84 5.68 -4.24 -5.38
C THR A 84 4.34 -4.48 -6.06
N PHE A 85 3.51 -3.45 -6.07
CA PHE A 85 2.16 -3.49 -6.61
C PHE A 85 2.05 -2.48 -7.75
N TYR A 86 1.50 -2.94 -8.87
CA TYR A 86 1.23 -2.09 -10.02
C TYR A 86 -0.28 -1.98 -10.22
N PRO A 87 -0.83 -0.78 -10.46
CA PRO A 87 -2.26 -0.57 -10.68
C PRO A 87 -2.87 -1.42 -11.80
N LYS A 88 -2.06 -1.90 -12.75
CA LYS A 88 -2.51 -2.78 -13.84
C LYS A 88 -2.75 -4.23 -13.44
N PHE A 89 -2.27 -4.65 -12.27
CA PHE A 89 -2.30 -6.04 -11.81
C PHE A 89 -3.01 -6.22 -10.47
N GLN A 90 -3.26 -5.12 -9.76
CA GLN A 90 -3.91 -5.09 -8.46
C GLN A 90 -5.05 -4.08 -8.48
N GLU A 91 -6.00 -4.27 -7.59
CA GLU A 91 -7.08 -3.31 -7.30
C GLU A 91 -6.73 -2.59 -6.00
N TYR A 92 -6.89 -1.28 -6.00
CA TYR A 92 -6.66 -0.42 -4.85
C TYR A 92 -7.99 0.09 -4.31
N GLU A 93 -8.05 0.28 -3.01
CA GLU A 93 -9.18 0.88 -2.32
C GLU A 93 -8.66 1.68 -1.12
N PHE A 94 -9.19 2.88 -0.93
CA PHE A 94 -8.94 3.67 0.27
C PHE A 94 -10.17 3.69 1.18
N ASP A 95 -10.05 3.07 2.36
CA ASP A 95 -11.11 3.16 3.38
C ASP A 95 -10.93 4.44 4.19
N GLN A 96 -11.70 5.47 3.86
CA GLN A 96 -11.67 6.75 4.56
C GLN A 96 -12.08 6.66 6.03
N ASN A 97 -12.83 5.62 6.45
CA ASN A 97 -13.25 5.48 7.84
C ASN A 97 -12.10 4.98 8.72
N THR A 98 -11.31 4.05 8.20
CA THR A 98 -10.16 3.49 8.93
C THR A 98 -8.84 4.18 8.58
N GLY A 99 -8.77 4.92 7.48
CA GLY A 99 -7.54 5.50 6.94
C GLY A 99 -6.62 4.45 6.30
N ASP A 100 -7.12 3.24 6.04
CA ASP A 100 -6.29 2.16 5.50
C ASP A 100 -6.29 2.16 3.99
N PHE A 101 -5.14 1.82 3.41
CA PHE A 101 -5.01 1.54 1.99
C PHE A 101 -5.03 0.04 1.75
N ILE A 102 -5.98 -0.42 0.95
CA ILE A 102 -6.23 -1.83 0.69
C ILE A 102 -5.79 -2.15 -0.73
N ILE A 103 -4.96 -3.19 -0.87
CA ILE A 103 -4.50 -3.70 -2.15
C ILE A 103 -4.96 -5.14 -2.29
N THR A 104 -5.76 -5.42 -3.31
CA THR A 104 -6.24 -6.77 -3.63
C THR A 104 -5.56 -7.27 -4.91
N GLY A 105 -5.19 -8.54 -4.93
CA GLY A 105 -4.63 -9.17 -6.12
C GLY A 105 -4.65 -10.69 -6.06
N ALA A 106 -4.12 -11.31 -7.10
CA ALA A 106 -3.93 -12.75 -7.19
C ALA A 106 -2.46 -13.08 -7.47
N SER A 107 -1.96 -14.16 -6.89
CA SER A 107 -0.60 -14.63 -7.11
C SER A 107 -0.51 -16.15 -6.98
N ASP A 108 -0.07 -16.81 -8.05
CA ASP A 108 0.21 -18.26 -8.03
C ASP A 108 1.30 -18.60 -7.01
N LYS A 109 2.30 -17.72 -6.89
CA LYS A 109 3.38 -17.82 -5.89
C LYS A 109 2.82 -17.89 -4.47
N MET A 110 1.75 -17.15 -4.22
CA MET A 110 1.13 -17.01 -2.90
C MET A 110 -0.12 -17.90 -2.77
N GLY A 111 -0.36 -18.75 -3.76
CA GLY A 111 -1.41 -19.77 -3.73
C GLY A 111 -2.83 -19.24 -3.94
N GLY A 112 -3.00 -18.07 -4.57
CA GLY A 112 -4.30 -17.52 -4.96
C GLY A 112 -4.46 -16.03 -4.65
N ASP A 113 -5.69 -15.65 -4.35
CA ASP A 113 -6.06 -14.28 -4.01
C ASP A 113 -5.43 -13.85 -2.68
N TYR A 114 -5.05 -12.58 -2.60
CA TYR A 114 -4.51 -11.96 -1.40
C TYR A 114 -5.06 -10.54 -1.22
N VAL A 115 -5.05 -10.10 0.04
CA VAL A 115 -5.37 -8.73 0.44
C VAL A 115 -4.25 -8.20 1.29
N VAL A 116 -3.81 -6.98 1.01
CA VAL A 116 -2.86 -6.22 1.81
C VAL A 116 -3.57 -5.01 2.37
N THR A 117 -3.68 -4.92 3.68
CA THR A 117 -4.16 -3.73 4.36
C THR A 117 -2.94 -2.97 4.88
N ILE A 118 -2.79 -1.73 4.46
CA ILE A 118 -1.64 -0.88 4.80
C ILE A 118 -2.14 0.32 5.61
N SER A 119 -1.66 0.42 6.85
CA SER A 119 -2.01 1.49 7.77
C SER A 119 -0.78 2.36 8.03
N PRO A 120 -0.79 3.66 7.70
CA PRO A 120 0.27 4.59 8.11
C PRO A 120 0.46 4.60 9.63
N ALA A 121 1.71 4.48 10.06
CA ALA A 121 2.11 4.51 11.46
C ALA A 121 2.22 5.95 11.98
N MET A 122 1.17 6.73 11.77
CA MET A 122 1.11 8.15 12.12
C MET A 122 -0.29 8.55 12.59
N GLN A 123 -0.42 9.69 13.28
CA GLN A 123 -1.71 10.12 13.81
C GLN A 123 -2.69 10.43 12.67
N LYS A 124 -3.91 9.88 12.76
CA LYS A 124 -4.98 10.20 11.79
C LYS A 124 -5.31 11.70 11.82
N PRO A 125 -5.57 12.33 10.65
CA PRO A 125 -6.03 13.72 10.56
C PRO A 125 -7.31 14.00 11.37
#